data_AF-A0A6A8ANH3-F1
#
_entry.id   AF-A0A6A8ANH3-F1
#
_cell.length_a   1.000
_cell.length_b   1.000
_cell.length_c   1.000
_cell.angle_alpha   90.00
_cell.angle_beta   90.00
_cell.angle_gamma   90.00
#
_symmetry.space_group_name_H-M   'P 1'
#
loop_
_entity.id
_entity.type
_entity.pdbx_description
1 polymer ?
#
loop_
_entity_poly.entity_id
_entity_poly.type
_entity_poly.pdbx_seq_one_letter_code
_entity_poly.pdbx_strand_id
1 'polypeptide(L)'
;MKLEKKLIACSILAIVIGVSSVFPLAFFMSATAKADTSNEPWFSINIPYAYWVTSDGPLEMPFEPNYPDGFEMNETNSVSEQHMLVLNITLNDDTAKQPVDAQFEYYQIDVSSDKELIGTMRWVVGTNINSSFNVSGILGSFSFMRNEWFDTRNFDTRKYGGGGGLTRPDWTPGLSMLWPMAGAGSGTIGSSGSSGVVSILREAETVFISIYRIGWVTFSGNSTTVTYANNELVEQVQLEKFGEEGWLYNNLIPEEELATADLTDPIGLLK
;
A
#
# COMPACT_ATOMS: atom_id res chain seq x y z
N MET A 1 29.36 54.03 -41.00
CA MET A 1 28.23 54.45 -40.13
C MET A 1 26.90 53.69 -40.25
N LYS A 2 26.27 53.45 -41.42
CA LYS A 2 24.97 52.71 -41.47
C LYS A 2 25.10 51.19 -41.24
N LEU A 3 26.24 50.60 -41.60
CA LEU A 3 26.51 49.15 -41.46
C LEU A 3 26.89 48.76 -40.03
N GLU A 4 27.68 49.60 -39.34
CA GLU A 4 28.09 49.37 -37.94
C GLU A 4 26.89 49.37 -36.98
N LYS A 5 25.89 50.23 -37.20
CA LYS A 5 24.68 50.26 -36.37
C LYS A 5 23.85 48.97 -36.47
N LYS A 6 23.86 48.30 -37.63
CA LYS A 6 23.16 47.01 -37.83
C LYS A 6 23.90 45.86 -37.15
N LEU A 7 25.23 45.85 -37.21
CA LEU A 7 26.08 44.86 -36.54
C LEU A 7 25.97 44.94 -35.01
N ILE A 8 25.91 46.16 -34.45
CA ILE A 8 25.73 46.37 -33.02
C ILE A 8 24.34 45.89 -32.58
N ALA A 9 23.28 46.19 -33.35
CA ALA A 9 21.93 45.74 -33.05
C ALA A 9 21.79 44.21 -33.08
N CYS A 10 22.37 43.55 -34.08
CA CYS A 10 22.38 42.08 -34.17
C CYS A 10 23.16 41.42 -33.01
N SER A 11 24.26 42.04 -32.57
CA SER A 11 25.06 41.52 -31.45
C SER A 11 24.30 41.61 -30.12
N ILE A 12 23.58 42.71 -29.88
CA ILE A 12 22.73 42.87 -28.69
C ILE A 12 21.58 41.85 -28.72
N LEU A 13 20.95 41.64 -29.87
CA LEU A 13 19.87 40.67 -30.01
C LEU A 13 20.35 39.23 -29.75
N ALA A 14 21.53 38.87 -30.25
CA ALA A 14 22.13 37.56 -30.02
C ALA A 14 22.47 37.31 -28.55
N ILE A 15 22.96 38.33 -27.83
CA ILE A 15 23.22 38.23 -26.39
C ILE A 15 21.92 38.05 -25.60
N VAL A 16 20.86 38.81 -25.93
CA VAL A 16 19.55 38.69 -25.25
C VAL A 16 18.94 37.30 -25.48
N ILE A 17 19.03 36.75 -26.69
CA ILE A 17 18.55 35.39 -26.99
C ILE A 17 19.41 34.36 -26.26
N GLY A 18 20.73 34.54 -26.21
CA GLY A 18 21.64 33.65 -25.48
C GLY A 18 21.34 33.62 -23.98
N VAL A 19 21.19 34.79 -23.35
CA VAL A 19 20.87 34.88 -21.92
C VAL A 19 19.46 34.35 -21.64
N SER A 20 18.48 34.66 -22.50
CA SER A 20 17.10 34.20 -22.32
C SER A 20 16.89 32.71 -22.59
N SER A 21 17.79 32.06 -23.33
CA SER A 21 17.74 30.60 -23.56
C SER A 21 18.48 29.80 -22.49
N VAL A 22 19.54 30.37 -21.90
CA VAL A 22 20.30 29.72 -20.82
C VAL A 22 19.58 29.82 -19.46
N PHE A 23 18.85 30.91 -19.20
CA PHE A 23 18.16 31.10 -17.91
C PHE A 23 17.09 30.05 -17.60
N PRO A 24 16.17 29.69 -18.53
CA PRO A 24 15.22 28.61 -18.32
C PRO A 24 15.92 27.26 -18.21
N LEU A 25 16.97 27.01 -19.00
CA LEU A 25 17.71 25.75 -19.00
C LEU A 25 18.39 25.49 -17.65
N ALA A 26 18.99 26.52 -17.04
CA ALA A 26 19.58 26.44 -15.71
C ALA A 26 18.51 26.21 -14.61
N PHE A 27 17.31 26.78 -14.78
CA PHE A 27 16.18 26.53 -13.89
C PHE A 27 15.61 25.11 -14.02
N PHE A 28 15.61 24.52 -15.23
CA PHE A 28 15.18 23.14 -15.44
C PHE A 28 16.27 22.11 -15.03
N MET A 29 17.56 22.45 -15.16
CA MET A 29 18.66 21.57 -14.72
C MET A 29 18.93 21.62 -13.21
N SER A 30 18.47 22.65 -12.48
CA SER A 30 18.64 22.74 -11.03
C SER A 30 17.67 21.87 -10.24
N ALA A 31 16.63 21.31 -10.88
CA ALA A 31 15.82 20.22 -10.35
C ALA A 31 16.60 18.90 -10.41
N THR A 32 17.78 18.87 -9.80
CA THR A 32 18.50 17.62 -9.54
C THR A 32 17.79 16.96 -8.37
N ALA A 33 17.08 15.86 -8.63
CA ALA A 33 16.56 14.99 -7.58
C ALA A 33 17.73 14.61 -6.66
N LYS A 34 17.77 15.17 -5.47
CA LYS A 34 18.71 14.73 -4.44
C LYS A 34 18.23 13.36 -3.98
N ALA A 35 19.02 12.33 -4.27
CA ALA A 35 18.90 11.06 -3.57
C ALA A 35 19.41 11.32 -2.14
N ASP A 36 18.48 11.45 -1.21
CA ASP A 36 18.82 11.42 0.21
C ASP A 36 19.29 10.01 0.58
N THR A 37 20.32 9.92 1.41
CA THR A 37 20.99 8.65 1.77
C THR A 37 20.54 8.09 3.11
N SER A 38 19.61 8.78 3.79
CA SER A 38 18.91 8.24 4.93
C SER A 38 17.91 7.17 4.47
N ASN A 39 18.35 5.91 4.46
CA ASN A 39 17.50 4.75 4.17
C ASN A 39 16.64 4.31 5.36
N GLU A 40 16.66 5.03 6.49
CA GLU A 40 15.88 4.63 7.66
C GLU A 40 14.36 4.76 7.38
N PRO A 41 13.54 3.77 7.79
CA PRO A 41 12.10 3.80 7.58
C PRO A 41 11.43 4.86 8.46
N TRP A 42 10.51 5.62 7.87
CA TRP A 42 9.67 6.55 8.62
C TRP A 42 8.68 5.80 9.49
N PHE A 43 8.18 4.64 9.04
CA PHE A 43 7.23 3.83 9.82
C PHE A 43 7.81 2.46 10.17
N SER A 44 7.56 2.03 11.41
CA SER A 44 7.65 0.63 11.80
C SER A 44 6.27 -0.01 11.64
N ILE A 45 6.22 -1.18 10.99
CA ILE A 45 4.98 -1.96 10.81
C ILE A 45 5.22 -3.35 11.40
N ASN A 46 4.33 -3.77 12.29
CA ASN A 46 4.27 -5.15 12.75
C ASN A 46 2.83 -5.69 12.63
N ILE A 47 2.71 -7.02 12.60
CA ILE A 47 1.43 -7.72 12.52
C ILE A 47 1.10 -8.26 13.91
N PRO A 48 0.19 -7.65 14.69
CA PRO A 48 -0.28 -8.22 15.95
C PRO A 48 -1.32 -9.33 15.76
N TYR A 49 -2.04 -9.35 14.64
CA TYR A 49 -3.11 -10.30 14.40
C TYR A 49 -3.32 -10.55 12.90
N ALA A 50 -3.50 -11.81 12.53
CA ALA A 50 -3.93 -12.21 11.21
C ALA A 50 -4.79 -13.49 11.31
N TYR A 51 -5.94 -13.48 10.67
CA TYR A 51 -6.84 -14.62 10.59
C TYR A 51 -7.32 -14.82 9.15
N TRP A 52 -7.23 -16.05 8.67
CA TRP A 52 -7.76 -16.49 7.38
C TRP A 52 -8.65 -17.70 7.62
N VAL A 53 -9.80 -17.76 6.97
CA VAL A 53 -10.71 -18.90 7.05
C VAL A 53 -11.26 -19.22 5.68
N THR A 54 -11.36 -20.51 5.38
CA THR A 54 -12.11 -20.99 4.22
C THR A 54 -13.46 -21.53 4.65
N SER A 55 -14.40 -21.61 3.72
CA SER A 55 -15.65 -22.31 3.93
C SER A 55 -16.14 -22.95 2.64
N ASP A 56 -16.79 -24.11 2.77
CA ASP A 56 -17.68 -24.60 1.73
C ASP A 56 -18.94 -23.74 1.71
N GLY A 57 -19.37 -23.34 0.51
CA GLY A 57 -20.54 -22.46 0.34
C GLY A 57 -20.21 -20.97 0.19
N PRO A 58 -21.22 -20.15 -0.15
CA PRO A 58 -21.08 -18.71 -0.20
C PRO A 58 -20.97 -18.13 1.22
N LEU A 59 -20.19 -17.07 1.39
CA LEU A 59 -20.22 -16.28 2.63
C LEU A 59 -21.57 -15.60 2.81
N GLU A 60 -22.02 -15.46 4.06
CA GLU A 60 -23.17 -14.62 4.40
C GLU A 60 -22.83 -13.16 4.09
N MET A 61 -23.19 -12.71 2.88
CA MET A 61 -23.03 -11.31 2.50
C MET A 61 -24.29 -10.51 2.85
N PRO A 62 -24.16 -9.25 3.30
CA PRO A 62 -25.31 -8.42 3.64
C PRO A 62 -26.14 -7.99 2.41
N PHE A 63 -25.76 -8.41 1.21
CA PHE A 63 -26.47 -8.18 -0.03
C PHE A 63 -26.59 -9.49 -0.80
N GLU A 64 -27.75 -9.71 -1.43
CA GLU A 64 -27.94 -10.83 -2.35
C GLU A 64 -27.10 -10.59 -3.61
N PRO A 65 -26.09 -11.43 -3.89
CA PRO A 65 -25.40 -11.39 -5.17
C PRO A 65 -26.40 -11.66 -6.32
N ASN A 66 -26.39 -10.78 -7.33
CA ASN A 66 -27.15 -10.99 -8.56
C ASN A 66 -26.52 -12.11 -9.39
N TYR A 67 -26.85 -13.35 -9.08
CA TYR A 67 -26.50 -14.49 -9.92
C TYR A 67 -27.45 -14.60 -11.13
N PRO A 68 -27.00 -15.19 -12.25
CA PRO A 68 -27.88 -15.51 -13.36
C PRO A 68 -29.09 -16.33 -12.88
N ASP A 69 -30.28 -16.07 -13.43
CA ASP A 69 -31.52 -16.75 -13.06
C ASP A 69 -31.34 -18.29 -13.02
N GLY A 70 -31.71 -18.89 -11.89
CA GLY A 70 -31.66 -20.34 -11.68
C GLY A 70 -30.32 -20.90 -11.18
N PHE A 71 -29.34 -20.03 -10.88
CA PHE A 71 -28.07 -20.46 -10.30
C PHE A 71 -28.02 -20.18 -8.79
N GLU A 72 -28.04 -21.23 -7.98
CA GLU A 72 -27.93 -21.15 -6.52
C GLU A 72 -26.57 -21.70 -6.08
N MET A 73 -25.79 -20.86 -5.40
CA MET A 73 -24.56 -21.28 -4.74
C MET A 73 -24.88 -21.92 -3.40
N ASN A 74 -24.24 -23.04 -3.12
CA ASN A 74 -24.38 -23.79 -1.88
C ASN A 74 -23.05 -24.45 -1.51
N GLU A 75 -23.04 -25.12 -0.36
CA GLU A 75 -21.89 -25.82 0.21
C GLU A 75 -21.29 -26.87 -0.74
N THR A 76 -22.07 -27.42 -1.67
CA THR A 76 -21.59 -28.49 -2.56
C THR A 76 -20.97 -28.00 -3.86
N ASN A 77 -21.22 -26.75 -4.25
CA ASN A 77 -20.84 -26.22 -5.57
C ASN A 77 -20.02 -24.93 -5.53
N SER A 78 -19.71 -24.42 -4.33
CA SER A 78 -18.97 -23.18 -4.15
C SER A 78 -18.07 -23.27 -2.93
N VAL A 79 -17.01 -22.47 -2.95
CA VAL A 79 -16.12 -22.25 -1.80
C VAL A 79 -15.84 -20.76 -1.66
N SER A 80 -15.53 -20.34 -0.45
CA SER A 80 -15.22 -18.97 -0.13
C SER A 80 -14.04 -18.85 0.83
N GLU A 81 -13.42 -17.68 0.85
CA GLU A 81 -12.41 -17.31 1.83
C GLU A 81 -12.74 -15.96 2.44
N GLN A 82 -12.45 -15.81 3.73
CA GLN A 82 -12.53 -14.55 4.44
C GLN A 82 -11.26 -14.36 5.26
N HIS A 83 -10.84 -13.12 5.41
CA HIS A 83 -9.67 -12.79 6.19
C HIS A 83 -9.72 -11.44 6.89
N MET A 84 -8.91 -11.35 7.93
CA MET A 84 -8.65 -10.15 8.71
C MET A 84 -7.16 -10.07 9.05
N LEU A 85 -6.52 -8.99 8.64
CA LEU A 85 -5.17 -8.62 9.03
C LEU A 85 -5.21 -7.33 9.85
N VAL A 86 -4.61 -7.31 11.04
CA VAL A 86 -4.42 -6.06 11.78
C VAL A 86 -2.96 -5.67 11.64
N LEU A 87 -2.72 -4.44 11.18
CA LEU A 87 -1.39 -3.83 11.18
C LEU A 87 -1.28 -2.90 12.38
N ASN A 88 -0.14 -2.96 13.07
CA ASN A 88 0.24 -1.96 14.04
C ASN A 88 1.35 -1.08 13.45
N ILE A 89 1.03 0.19 13.24
CA ILE A 89 1.88 1.13 12.48
C ILE A 89 2.34 2.23 13.43
N THR A 90 3.64 2.44 13.52
CA THR A 90 4.26 3.44 14.40
C THR A 90 5.14 4.38 13.60
N LEU A 91 4.98 5.70 13.79
CA LEU A 91 5.92 6.67 13.23
C LEU A 91 7.23 6.65 14.05
N ASN A 92 8.36 6.40 13.40
CA ASN A 92 9.67 6.30 14.04
C ASN A 92 10.24 7.67 14.40
N ASP A 93 10.18 8.60 13.44
CA ASP A 93 10.84 9.91 13.54
C ASP A 93 9.87 11.07 13.54
N ASP A 94 10.26 12.16 14.21
CA ASP A 94 9.54 13.43 14.20
C ASP A 94 9.61 14.09 12.82
N THR A 95 8.66 13.74 11.95
CA THR A 95 8.56 14.33 10.61
C THR A 95 8.02 15.77 10.64
N ALA A 96 7.47 16.24 11.76
CA ALA A 96 6.82 17.57 11.85
C ALA A 96 7.81 18.74 11.66
N LYS A 97 9.11 18.48 11.75
CA LYS A 97 10.17 19.49 11.53
C LYS A 97 10.73 19.47 10.11
N GLN A 98 10.35 18.52 9.28
CA GLN A 98 10.85 18.43 7.91
C GLN A 98 10.07 19.40 7.00
N PRO A 99 10.75 20.22 6.17
CA PRO A 99 10.11 21.20 5.29
C PRO A 99 9.53 20.50 4.05
N VAL A 100 8.59 19.58 4.26
CA VAL A 100 7.95 18.76 3.23
C VAL A 100 6.43 18.94 3.33
N ASP A 101 5.73 18.82 2.20
CA ASP A 101 4.28 18.99 2.16
C ASP A 101 3.52 17.69 2.41
N ALA A 102 4.15 16.55 2.13
CA ALA A 102 3.69 15.21 2.45
C ALA A 102 4.80 14.17 2.26
N GLN A 103 4.65 13.06 2.98
CA GLN A 103 5.51 11.88 2.92
C GLN A 103 4.66 10.62 2.85
N PHE A 104 5.01 9.71 1.96
CA PHE A 104 4.33 8.42 1.79
C PHE A 104 5.35 7.29 1.68
N GLU A 105 5.22 6.27 2.52
CA GLU A 105 5.93 5.00 2.35
C GLU A 105 4.98 3.95 1.76
N TYR A 106 5.51 3.18 0.82
CA TYR A 106 4.76 2.18 0.08
C TYR A 106 5.23 0.78 0.50
N TYR A 107 4.26 -0.12 0.62
CA TYR A 107 4.44 -1.46 1.13
C TYR A 107 3.77 -2.51 0.22
N GLN A 108 4.40 -3.67 0.14
CA GLN A 108 3.85 -4.89 -0.44
C GLN A 108 3.58 -5.87 0.70
N ILE A 109 2.39 -6.44 0.74
CA ILE A 109 2.05 -7.49 1.70
C ILE A 109 1.78 -8.74 0.88
N ASP A 110 2.65 -9.74 1.02
CA ASP A 110 2.49 -11.03 0.35
C ASP A 110 1.94 -12.06 1.33
N VAL A 111 0.90 -12.76 0.89
CA VAL A 111 0.37 -13.95 1.56
C VAL A 111 0.83 -15.15 0.74
N SER A 112 1.54 -16.08 1.38
CA SER A 112 2.15 -17.23 0.71
C SER A 112 2.00 -18.48 1.56
N SER A 113 2.04 -19.64 0.92
CA SER A 113 2.17 -20.94 1.60
C SER A 113 3.55 -21.55 1.33
N ASP A 114 3.81 -22.71 1.94
CA ASP A 114 4.94 -23.57 1.57
C ASP A 114 4.94 -24.00 0.09
N LYS A 115 3.80 -23.89 -0.59
CA LYS A 115 3.63 -24.30 -1.98
C LYS A 115 3.84 -23.15 -2.96
N GLU A 116 3.16 -22.03 -2.73
CA GLU A 116 3.14 -20.91 -3.67
C GLU A 116 2.66 -19.58 -3.06
N LEU A 117 2.78 -18.50 -3.82
CA LEU A 117 2.21 -17.20 -3.48
C LEU A 117 0.68 -17.26 -3.65
N ILE A 118 -0.05 -16.97 -2.57
CA ILE A 118 -1.53 -16.92 -2.57
C ILE A 118 -2.01 -15.59 -3.14
N GLY A 119 -1.39 -14.48 -2.72
CA GLY A 119 -1.77 -13.15 -3.18
C GLY A 119 -0.85 -12.05 -2.70
N THR A 120 -0.94 -10.90 -3.37
CA THR A 120 -0.20 -9.69 -3.03
C THR A 120 -1.16 -8.54 -2.85
N MET A 121 -1.05 -7.87 -1.70
CA MET A 121 -1.74 -6.61 -1.40
C MET A 121 -0.75 -5.44 -1.44
N ARG A 122 -1.27 -4.26 -1.76
CA ARG A 122 -0.49 -3.02 -1.88
C ARG A 122 -1.00 -2.01 -0.86
N TRP A 123 -0.11 -1.48 -0.03
CA TRP A 123 -0.48 -0.59 1.06
C TRP A 123 0.38 0.67 1.09
N VAL A 124 -0.17 1.79 1.49
CA VAL A 124 0.56 3.06 1.64
C VAL A 124 0.30 3.68 3.02
N VAL A 125 1.36 4.20 3.65
CA VAL A 125 1.27 4.95 4.90
C VAL A 125 1.80 6.36 4.65
N GLY A 126 1.03 7.39 5.03
CA GLY A 126 1.41 8.78 4.79
C GLY A 126 1.26 9.70 5.98
N THR A 127 2.15 10.69 6.08
CA THR A 127 2.11 11.72 7.13
C THR A 127 2.66 13.07 6.65
N ASN A 128 2.72 14.03 7.57
CA ASN A 128 3.18 15.41 7.39
C ASN A 128 2.44 16.11 6.25
N ILE A 129 1.12 15.97 6.26
CA ILE A 129 0.24 16.50 5.21
C ILE A 129 -0.14 17.91 5.61
N ASN A 130 0.42 18.90 4.92
CA ASN A 130 0.01 20.29 5.10
C ASN A 130 -1.47 20.46 4.72
N SER A 131 -2.19 21.36 5.39
CA SER A 131 -3.54 21.82 5.03
C SER A 131 -3.73 22.22 3.55
N SER A 132 -2.67 22.65 2.86
CA SER A 132 -2.70 22.93 1.41
C SER A 132 -2.55 21.70 0.53
N PHE A 133 -2.23 20.54 1.12
CA PHE A 133 -1.95 19.28 0.44
C PHE A 133 -3.20 18.40 0.40
N ASN A 134 -3.84 18.31 -0.76
CA ASN A 134 -5.00 17.45 -0.96
C ASN A 134 -4.56 16.00 -1.21
N VAL A 135 -4.43 15.22 -0.13
CA VAL A 135 -4.05 13.80 -0.13
C VAL A 135 -4.89 12.98 -1.09
N SER A 136 -6.22 13.14 -1.02
CA SER A 136 -7.17 12.41 -1.87
C SER A 136 -6.98 12.76 -3.36
N GLY A 137 -6.62 14.01 -3.65
CA GLY A 137 -6.30 14.48 -4.99
C GLY A 137 -5.00 13.89 -5.53
N ILE A 138 -3.94 13.81 -4.71
CA ILE A 138 -2.62 13.33 -5.13
C ILE A 138 -2.54 11.80 -5.16
N LEU A 139 -3.04 11.07 -4.16
CA LEU A 139 -3.07 9.59 -4.25
C LEU A 139 -3.85 9.09 -5.47
N GLY A 140 -4.86 9.85 -5.93
CA GLY A 140 -5.59 9.55 -7.16
C GLY A 140 -4.97 10.08 -8.46
N SER A 141 -4.01 11.01 -8.42
CA SER A 141 -3.45 11.66 -9.62
C SER A 141 -1.93 11.51 -9.79
N PHE A 142 -1.20 11.19 -8.72
CA PHE A 142 0.23 10.91 -8.76
C PHE A 142 0.45 9.50 -9.28
N SER A 143 1.06 9.45 -10.46
CA SER A 143 1.45 8.21 -11.12
C SER A 143 2.97 8.21 -11.25
N PHE A 144 3.63 7.34 -10.51
CA PHE A 144 5.04 7.01 -10.70
C PHE A 144 5.14 5.55 -11.14
N MET A 145 5.89 5.33 -12.22
CA MET A 145 6.18 4.00 -12.74
C MET A 145 7.55 4.05 -13.40
N ARG A 146 8.45 3.18 -12.96
CA ARG A 146 9.76 2.96 -13.57
C ARG A 146 10.04 1.46 -13.59
N ASN A 147 10.65 0.96 -14.66
CA ASN A 147 11.04 -0.44 -14.74
C ASN A 147 11.92 -0.80 -13.53
N GLU A 148 11.64 -1.97 -12.93
CA GLU A 148 12.32 -2.51 -11.75
C GLU A 148 12.07 -1.75 -10.43
N TRP A 149 11.25 -0.70 -10.46
CA TRP A 149 10.80 0.01 -9.26
C TRP A 149 9.31 -0.30 -9.02
N PHE A 150 8.74 0.29 -7.98
CA PHE A 150 7.31 0.18 -7.71
C PHE A 150 6.47 1.06 -8.65
N ASP A 151 5.24 0.62 -8.91
CA ASP A 151 4.24 1.35 -9.69
C ASP A 151 3.11 1.80 -8.76
N THR A 152 2.97 3.12 -8.59
CA THR A 152 1.94 3.68 -7.69
C THR A 152 0.52 3.50 -8.22
N ARG A 153 0.32 3.11 -9.48
CA ARG A 153 -1.02 2.81 -10.04
C ARG A 153 -1.66 1.58 -9.41
N ASN A 154 -0.86 0.66 -8.88
CA ASN A 154 -1.34 -0.55 -8.21
C ASN A 154 -1.72 -0.30 -6.75
N PHE A 155 -1.60 0.93 -6.26
CA PHE A 155 -1.96 1.36 -4.91
C PHE A 155 -3.27 2.16 -4.87
N ASP A 156 -3.87 2.42 -6.04
CA ASP A 156 -5.17 3.04 -6.13
C ASP A 156 -6.22 2.08 -5.57
N THR A 157 -6.83 2.47 -4.45
CA THR A 157 -7.87 1.67 -3.77
C THR A 157 -9.12 1.45 -4.63
N ARG A 158 -9.24 2.18 -5.75
CA ARG A 158 -10.40 2.18 -6.65
C ARG A 158 -10.17 1.37 -7.93
N LYS A 159 -8.98 0.80 -8.16
CA LYS A 159 -8.65 0.03 -9.36
C LYS A 159 -8.10 -1.35 -9.01
N TYR A 160 -8.57 -2.37 -9.73
CA TYR A 160 -8.04 -3.74 -9.74
C TYR A 160 -7.81 -4.40 -8.37
N GLY A 161 -8.87 -4.55 -7.56
CA GLY A 161 -8.79 -5.36 -6.34
C GLY A 161 -8.17 -4.67 -5.12
N GLY A 162 -7.88 -3.37 -5.21
CA GLY A 162 -7.66 -2.51 -4.04
C GLY A 162 -6.22 -2.49 -3.54
N GLY A 163 -5.57 -1.35 -3.70
CA GLY A 163 -4.65 -0.88 -2.67
C GLY A 163 -5.44 -0.38 -1.46
N GLY A 164 -4.79 -0.22 -0.31
CA GLY A 164 -5.34 0.58 0.77
C GLY A 164 -4.27 1.50 1.35
N GLY A 165 -4.63 2.25 2.37
CA GLY A 165 -3.66 3.10 3.01
C GLY A 165 -4.21 3.87 4.18
N LEU A 166 -3.28 4.32 5.03
CA LEU A 166 -3.55 5.18 6.17
C LEU A 166 -2.77 6.47 6.00
N THR A 167 -3.46 7.59 6.09
CA THR A 167 -2.83 8.91 6.07
C THR A 167 -3.24 9.69 7.28
N ARG A 168 -2.27 10.34 7.93
CA ARG A 168 -2.52 11.17 9.11
C ARG A 168 -1.66 12.43 9.04
N PRO A 169 -2.27 13.63 8.95
CA PRO A 169 -1.54 14.89 8.87
C PRO A 169 -0.54 15.09 10.01
N ASP A 170 -1.00 14.92 11.24
CA ASP A 170 -0.21 15.12 12.46
C ASP A 170 -0.02 13.78 13.18
N TRP A 171 0.75 12.88 12.57
CA TRP A 171 1.12 11.63 13.22
C TRP A 171 2.28 11.91 14.19
N THR A 172 2.03 11.71 15.48
CA THR A 172 3.07 11.93 16.50
C THR A 172 4.09 10.79 16.47
N PRO A 173 5.40 11.06 16.48
CA PRO A 173 6.41 10.00 16.62
C PRO A 173 6.18 9.16 17.89
N GLY A 174 6.37 7.84 17.76
CA GLY A 174 6.06 6.85 18.79
C GLY A 174 4.58 6.50 18.95
N LEU A 175 3.65 7.20 18.29
CA LEU A 175 2.24 6.82 18.30
C LEU A 175 2.00 5.61 17.40
N SER A 176 1.60 4.50 18.01
CA SER A 176 1.17 3.30 17.31
C SER A 176 -0.33 3.31 17.00
N MET A 177 -0.73 2.84 15.82
CA MET A 177 -2.12 2.72 15.42
C MET A 177 -2.40 1.30 14.92
N LEU A 178 -3.45 0.67 15.50
CA LEU A 178 -4.03 -0.56 14.98
C LEU A 178 -4.96 -0.24 13.81
N TRP A 179 -4.72 -0.90 12.68
CA TRP A 179 -5.54 -0.74 11.49
C TRP A 179 -6.01 -2.10 10.97
N PRO A 180 -7.35 -2.35 10.94
CA PRO A 180 -7.89 -3.57 10.40
C PRO A 180 -7.91 -3.52 8.86
N MET A 181 -7.53 -4.63 8.26
CA MET A 181 -7.57 -4.91 6.83
C MET A 181 -8.34 -6.21 6.63
N ALA A 182 -9.65 -6.07 6.39
CA ALA A 182 -10.52 -7.18 6.07
C ALA A 182 -10.60 -7.39 4.55
N GLY A 183 -10.80 -8.64 4.16
CA GLY A 183 -11.15 -8.99 2.79
C GLY A 183 -11.92 -10.30 2.75
N ALA A 184 -12.60 -10.50 1.63
CA ALA A 184 -13.36 -11.72 1.38
C ALA A 184 -13.40 -12.00 -0.11
N GLY A 185 -13.21 -13.27 -0.46
CA GLY A 185 -13.44 -13.83 -1.78
C GLY A 185 -14.68 -14.70 -1.75
N SER A 186 -15.78 -14.24 -2.35
CA SER A 186 -17.06 -14.97 -2.32
C SER A 186 -17.20 -15.95 -3.47
N GLY A 187 -17.71 -17.16 -3.18
CA GLY A 187 -18.60 -17.93 -4.05
C GLY A 187 -18.12 -18.09 -5.49
N THR A 188 -16.97 -18.72 -5.71
CA THR A 188 -16.52 -19.07 -7.05
C THR A 188 -16.71 -20.56 -7.32
N ILE A 189 -17.14 -20.88 -8.53
CA ILE A 189 -17.38 -22.26 -8.99
C ILE A 189 -16.19 -22.68 -9.85
N GLY A 190 -15.71 -23.91 -9.68
CA GLY A 190 -14.60 -24.43 -10.48
C GLY A 190 -13.26 -23.85 -10.02
N SER A 191 -12.34 -23.54 -10.93
CA SER A 191 -10.94 -23.21 -10.63
C SER A 191 -10.58 -21.72 -10.77
N SER A 192 -11.53 -20.78 -10.59
CA SER A 192 -11.27 -19.34 -10.72
C SER A 192 -11.27 -18.61 -9.38
N GLY A 193 -10.29 -17.74 -9.16
CA GLY A 193 -10.28 -16.75 -8.07
C GLY A 193 -10.24 -17.39 -6.68
N SER A 194 -11.34 -17.29 -5.94
CA SER A 194 -11.46 -17.78 -4.56
C SER A 194 -11.22 -19.28 -4.44
N SER A 195 -11.60 -20.08 -5.44
CA SER A 195 -11.40 -21.53 -5.37
C SER A 195 -9.94 -21.96 -5.48
N GLY A 196 -9.11 -21.21 -6.22
CA GLY A 196 -7.66 -21.42 -6.24
C GLY A 196 -7.03 -21.10 -4.90
N VAL A 197 -7.39 -19.94 -4.34
CA VAL A 197 -6.94 -19.50 -3.00
C VAL A 197 -7.34 -20.50 -1.92
N VAL A 198 -8.60 -20.94 -1.89
CA VAL A 198 -9.11 -21.94 -0.94
C VAL A 198 -8.36 -23.26 -1.07
N SER A 199 -8.13 -23.74 -2.29
CA SER A 199 -7.37 -24.98 -2.52
C SER A 199 -5.96 -24.87 -1.94
N ILE A 200 -5.25 -23.77 -2.21
CA ILE A 200 -3.90 -23.54 -1.70
C ILE A 200 -3.91 -23.51 -0.16
N LEU A 201 -4.84 -22.76 0.45
CA LEU A 201 -4.94 -22.62 1.90
C LEU A 201 -5.27 -23.94 2.61
N ARG A 202 -6.18 -24.74 2.06
CA ARG A 202 -6.59 -26.04 2.66
C ARG A 202 -5.48 -27.08 2.58
N GLU A 203 -4.69 -27.06 1.50
CA GLU A 203 -3.61 -28.01 1.32
C GLU A 203 -2.26 -27.55 1.90
N ALA A 204 -2.14 -26.31 2.36
CA ALA A 204 -0.91 -25.77 2.92
C ALA A 204 -0.55 -26.46 4.26
N GLU A 205 0.75 -26.62 4.48
CA GLU A 205 1.31 -27.00 5.77
C GLU A 205 1.68 -25.76 6.59
N THR A 206 2.10 -24.69 5.91
CA THR A 206 2.42 -23.40 6.54
C THR A 206 1.94 -22.25 5.69
N VAL A 207 1.51 -21.17 6.33
CA VAL A 207 1.13 -19.91 5.68
C VAL A 207 1.95 -18.78 6.28
N PHE A 208 2.47 -17.90 5.44
CA PHE A 208 3.26 -16.74 5.83
C PHE A 208 2.66 -15.46 5.30
N ILE A 209 2.71 -14.41 6.13
CA ILE A 209 2.47 -13.04 5.71
C ILE A 209 3.80 -12.30 5.79
N SER A 210 4.25 -11.76 4.67
CA SER A 210 5.49 -10.99 4.56
C SER A 210 5.19 -9.56 4.13
N ILE A 211 5.72 -8.59 4.85
CA ILE A 211 5.60 -7.17 4.52
C ILE A 211 6.95 -6.68 4.00
N TYR A 212 6.94 -6.12 2.79
CA TYR A 212 8.11 -5.51 2.18
C TYR A 212 7.91 -4.01 2.03
N ARG A 213 8.91 -3.23 2.41
CA ARG A 213 9.02 -1.82 2.06
C ARG A 213 9.56 -1.73 0.65
N ILE A 214 8.79 -1.14 -0.26
CA ILE A 214 9.17 -1.07 -1.68
C ILE A 214 9.80 0.28 -2.04
N GLY A 215 9.47 1.33 -1.30
CA GLY A 215 9.97 2.67 -1.52
C GLY A 215 9.11 3.74 -0.88
N TRP A 216 9.47 5.00 -1.13
CA TRP A 216 8.77 6.14 -0.57
C TRP A 216 8.79 7.35 -1.49
N VAL A 217 7.88 8.28 -1.24
CA VAL A 217 7.71 9.51 -1.99
C VAL A 217 7.62 10.68 -1.02
N THR A 218 8.42 11.70 -1.29
CA THR A 218 8.40 12.98 -0.57
C THR A 218 7.95 14.09 -1.52
N PHE A 219 6.98 14.88 -1.08
CA PHE A 219 6.52 16.07 -1.78
C PHE A 219 7.05 17.32 -1.07
N SER A 220 7.63 18.26 -1.81
CA SER A 220 8.19 19.50 -1.24
C SER A 220 8.09 20.66 -2.23
N GLY A 221 7.08 21.51 -2.04
CA GLY A 221 6.69 22.59 -2.93
C GLY A 221 6.48 22.09 -4.36
N ASN A 222 7.41 22.47 -5.23
CA ASN A 222 7.37 22.12 -6.66
C ASN A 222 8.22 20.89 -7.00
N SER A 223 8.66 20.12 -6.00
CA SER A 223 9.50 18.93 -6.20
C SER A 223 8.84 17.69 -5.64
N THR A 224 9.09 16.57 -6.31
CA THR A 224 8.73 15.23 -5.85
C THR A 224 9.96 14.36 -5.92
N THR A 225 10.32 13.77 -4.79
CA THR A 225 11.43 12.83 -4.70
C THR A 225 10.86 11.43 -4.51
N VAL A 226 11.32 10.49 -5.31
CA VAL A 226 10.92 9.08 -5.23
C VAL A 226 12.17 8.26 -4.94
N THR A 227 12.11 7.43 -3.91
CA THR A 227 13.22 6.58 -3.49
C THR A 227 12.78 5.12 -3.49
N TYR A 228 13.63 4.26 -4.03
CA TYR A 228 13.40 2.82 -4.09
C TYR A 228 14.07 2.14 -2.89
N ALA A 229 13.31 1.31 -2.18
CA ALA A 229 13.81 0.59 -0.99
C ALA A 229 14.31 -0.82 -1.30
N ASN A 230 14.32 -1.24 -2.57
CA ASN A 230 14.76 -2.57 -2.99
C ASN A 230 14.02 -3.74 -2.32
N ASN A 231 12.70 -3.59 -2.11
CA ASN A 231 11.83 -4.60 -1.52
C ASN A 231 12.40 -5.18 -0.21
N GLU A 232 12.78 -4.29 0.70
CA GLU A 232 13.30 -4.68 2.00
C GLU A 232 12.22 -5.38 2.82
N LEU A 233 12.51 -6.56 3.36
CA LEU A 233 11.62 -7.28 4.26
C LEU A 233 11.55 -6.53 5.60
N VAL A 234 10.35 -6.10 5.98
CA VAL A 234 10.06 -5.36 7.21
C VAL A 234 9.59 -6.28 8.31
N GLU A 235 8.67 -7.19 7.98
CA GLU A 235 8.04 -8.09 8.93
C GLU A 235 7.68 -9.40 8.23
N GLN A 236 7.77 -10.51 8.96
CA GLN A 236 7.27 -11.80 8.50
C GLN A 236 6.71 -12.58 9.68
N VAL A 237 5.45 -13.01 9.54
CA VAL A 237 4.80 -13.88 10.52
C VAL A 237 4.37 -15.17 9.85
N GLN A 238 4.43 -16.26 10.61
CA GLN A 238 3.88 -17.55 10.22
C GLN A 238 2.54 -17.74 10.93
N LEU A 239 1.51 -18.12 10.18
CA LEU A 239 0.20 -18.47 10.74
C LEU A 239 0.19 -19.97 11.06
N GLU A 240 -0.51 -20.31 12.14
CA GLU A 240 -0.73 -21.68 12.57
C GLU A 240 -2.15 -22.13 12.21
N LYS A 241 -2.33 -23.45 12.00
CA LYS A 241 -3.66 -24.01 11.76
C LYS A 241 -4.56 -23.76 12.96
N PHE A 242 -5.76 -23.25 12.71
CA PHE A 242 -6.75 -22.93 13.73
C PHE A 242 -8.12 -23.45 13.32
N GLY A 243 -8.68 -24.38 14.10
CA GLY A 243 -9.89 -25.11 13.69
C GLY A 243 -9.62 -26.03 12.50
N GLU A 244 -10.68 -26.39 11.77
CA GLU A 244 -10.58 -27.29 10.61
C GLU A 244 -10.16 -26.56 9.32
N GLU A 245 -10.54 -25.28 9.18
CA GLU A 245 -10.41 -24.51 7.94
C GLU A 245 -9.74 -23.14 8.11
N GLY A 246 -9.18 -22.86 9.30
CA GLY A 246 -8.63 -21.56 9.65
C GLY A 246 -7.11 -21.55 9.80
N TRP A 247 -6.55 -20.35 9.69
CA TRP A 247 -5.16 -20.00 9.92
C TRP A 247 -5.10 -18.77 10.81
N LEU A 248 -4.33 -18.82 11.89
CA LEU A 248 -4.27 -17.76 12.89
C LEU A 248 -2.83 -17.42 13.26
N TYR A 249 -2.56 -16.13 13.33
CA TYR A 249 -1.47 -15.55 14.10
C TYR A 249 -2.09 -14.54 15.07
N ASN A 250 -1.87 -14.72 16.36
CA ASN A 250 -2.56 -13.92 17.37
C ASN A 250 -1.64 -13.52 18.53
N ASN A 251 -1.37 -12.22 18.62
CA ASN A 251 -0.78 -11.55 19.79
C ASN A 251 -1.71 -10.44 20.33
N LEU A 252 -2.98 -10.41 19.91
CA LEU A 252 -3.91 -9.32 20.21
C LEU A 252 -5.02 -9.75 21.17
N ILE A 253 -5.62 -10.92 20.95
CA ILE A 253 -6.71 -11.46 21.76
C ILE A 253 -6.13 -12.44 22.80
N PRO A 254 -6.45 -12.32 24.10
CA PRO A 254 -6.06 -13.32 25.09
C PRO A 254 -6.56 -14.72 24.72
N GLU A 255 -5.77 -15.76 25.01
CA GLU A 255 -6.07 -17.14 24.60
C GLU A 255 -7.43 -17.62 25.16
N GLU A 256 -7.76 -17.21 26.39
CA GLU A 256 -9.02 -17.52 27.06
C GLU A 256 -10.25 -16.90 26.40
N GLU A 257 -10.09 -15.86 25.58
CA GLU A 257 -11.18 -15.16 24.89
C GLU A 257 -11.39 -15.68 23.44
N LEU A 258 -10.42 -16.38 22.88
CA LEU A 258 -10.43 -16.85 21.48
C LEU A 258 -11.65 -17.69 21.12
N ALA A 259 -12.15 -18.51 22.06
CA ALA A 259 -13.28 -19.40 21.80
C ALA A 259 -14.61 -18.66 21.58
N THR A 260 -14.71 -17.41 22.05
CA THR A 260 -15.94 -16.59 21.96
C THR A 260 -15.75 -15.32 21.14
N ALA A 261 -14.51 -15.02 20.74
CA ALA A 261 -14.16 -13.88 19.94
C ALA A 261 -14.70 -14.00 18.51
N ASP A 262 -15.19 -12.89 17.96
CA ASP A 262 -15.33 -12.77 16.51
C ASP A 262 -13.94 -12.54 15.90
N LEU A 263 -13.35 -13.60 15.36
CA LEU A 263 -12.02 -13.59 14.78
C LEU A 263 -11.93 -12.76 13.48
N THR A 264 -13.07 -12.35 12.93
CA THR A 264 -13.14 -11.44 11.78
C THR A 264 -13.31 -9.97 12.18
N ASP A 265 -13.55 -9.66 13.46
CA ASP A 265 -13.52 -8.30 14.03
C ASP A 265 -12.77 -8.26 15.38
N PRO A 266 -11.44 -8.48 15.37
CA PRO A 266 -10.64 -8.57 16.60
C PRO A 266 -10.54 -7.22 17.34
N ILE A 267 -10.82 -6.09 16.68
CA ILE A 267 -10.75 -4.75 17.29
C ILE A 267 -12.07 -4.40 17.98
N GLY A 268 -13.20 -4.96 17.54
CA GLY A 268 -14.49 -4.83 18.24
C GLY A 268 -14.43 -5.24 19.71
N LEU A 269 -13.54 -6.17 20.05
CA LEU A 269 -13.30 -6.68 21.42
C LEU A 269 -12.46 -5.73 22.29
N LEU A 270 -11.74 -4.77 21.69
CA LEU A 270 -10.85 -3.84 22.40
C LEU A 270 -11.52 -2.52 22.79
N LYS A 271 -12.84 -2.38 22.55
CA LYS A 271 -13.64 -1.19 22.87
C LYS A 271 -14.40 -1.36 24.18
#